data_AF-A0A0S2M218-F1
#
_entry.id   AF-A0A0S2M218-F1
#
_cell.length_a   1.000
_cell.length_b   1.000
_cell.length_c   1.000
_cell.angle_alpha   90.00
_cell.angle_beta   90.00
_cell.angle_gamma   90.00
#
_symmetry.space_group_name_H-M   'P 1'
#
loop_
_entity.id
_entity.type
_entity.pdbx_description
1 polymer ?
#
loop_
_entity_poly.entity_id
_entity_poly.type
_entity_poly.pdbx_seq_one_letter_code
_entity_poly.pdbx_strand_id
1 'polypeptide(L)'
;MGTPHLVGLLTVALDTRTEPWMIKVVAQEHSMGRPDAVVVYVASTAAFGDIVECARGRVLNLQGPPLTEILAPGVSWAQEPGDGCSFGESRCSLMAVILQRTTNTDDETFLGTASEEFLAAGLDPAAPHLRRRAHG
;
A
#
# COMPACT_ATOMS: atom_id res chain seq x y z
N MET A 1 7.88 21.27 3.99
CA MET A 1 8.21 20.70 5.32
C MET A 1 8.96 19.39 5.05
N GLY A 2 10.04 19.10 5.77
CA GLY A 2 10.88 17.92 5.48
C GLY A 2 10.35 16.64 6.14
N THR A 3 10.71 15.48 5.57
CA THR A 3 10.38 14.14 6.06
C THR A 3 10.60 13.93 7.57
N PRO A 4 11.70 14.41 8.19
CA PRO A 4 11.91 14.24 9.64
C PRO A 4 10.79 14.83 10.50
N HIS A 5 10.19 15.95 10.07
CA HIS A 5 9.09 16.57 10.81
C HIS A 5 7.82 15.73 10.75
N LEU A 6 7.48 15.18 9.58
CA LEU A 6 6.34 14.28 9.42
C LEU A 6 6.51 13.03 10.30
N VAL A 7 7.71 12.44 10.33
CA VAL A 7 8.01 11.27 11.16
C VAL A 7 7.83 11.59 12.65
N GLY A 8 8.28 12.77 13.11
CA GLY A 8 8.07 13.21 14.48
C GLY A 8 6.59 13.34 14.85
N LEU A 9 5.78 13.95 13.96
CA LEU A 9 4.33 14.07 14.16
C LEU A 9 3.65 12.71 14.24
N LEU A 10 3.96 11.81 13.30
CA LEU A 10 3.42 10.45 13.27
C LEU A 10 3.81 9.67 14.52
N THR A 11 5.06 9.81 14.98
CA THR A 11 5.55 9.15 16.19
C THR A 11 4.75 9.60 17.40
N VAL A 12 4.57 10.91 17.61
CA VAL A 12 3.78 11.45 18.74
C VAL A 12 2.32 11.00 18.68
N ALA A 13 1.72 11.00 17.49
CA ALA A 13 0.33 10.56 17.33
C ALA A 13 0.17 9.07 17.67
N LEU A 14 1.09 8.23 17.18
CA LEU A 14 1.02 6.77 17.35
C LEU A 14 1.49 6.30 18.74
N ASP A 15 2.33 7.05 19.45
CA ASP A 15 2.83 6.70 20.80
C ASP A 15 1.71 6.58 21.85
N THR A 16 0.56 7.23 21.61
CA THR A 16 -0.62 7.14 22.48
C THR A 16 -1.39 5.82 22.31
N ARG A 17 -1.03 4.99 21.33
CA ARG A 17 -1.75 3.77 20.98
C ARG A 17 -1.17 2.56 21.68
N THR A 18 -2.04 1.62 22.06
CA THR A 18 -1.62 0.35 22.67
C THR A 18 -1.27 -0.72 21.64
N GLU A 19 -1.75 -0.58 20.40
CA GLU A 19 -1.46 -1.56 19.34
C GLU A 19 -0.08 -1.31 18.71
N PRO A 20 0.62 -2.36 18.24
CA PRO A 20 1.92 -2.19 17.62
C PRO A 20 1.83 -1.38 16.32
N TRP A 21 2.85 -0.55 16.12
CA TRP A 21 3.02 0.24 14.92
C TRP A 21 4.51 0.29 14.52
N MET A 22 4.77 0.60 13.25
CA MET A 22 6.12 0.78 12.73
C MET A 22 6.11 1.85 11.66
N ILE A 23 7.11 2.73 11.66
CA ILE A 23 7.35 3.69 10.58
C ILE A 23 8.61 3.25 9.83
N LYS A 24 8.49 3.09 8.51
CA LYS A 24 9.62 2.92 7.60
C LYS A 24 9.77 4.18 6.76
N VAL A 25 11.01 4.66 6.63
CA VAL A 25 11.34 5.86 5.87
C VAL A 25 12.55 5.57 5.01
N VAL A 26 12.56 6.07 3.78
CA VAL A 26 13.76 6.00 2.94
C VAL A 26 14.89 6.80 3.58
N ALA A 27 16.06 6.18 3.72
CA ALA A 27 17.20 6.81 4.39
C ALA A 27 17.92 7.85 3.52
N GLN A 28 17.75 7.79 2.19
CA GLN A 28 18.49 8.59 1.23
C GLN A 28 17.62 9.68 0.62
N GLU A 29 18.13 10.92 0.61
CA GLU A 29 17.39 12.10 0.14
C GLU A 29 16.91 11.98 -1.31
N HIS A 30 17.76 11.47 -2.22
CA HIS A 30 17.39 11.30 -3.63
C HIS A 30 16.26 10.28 -3.86
N SER A 31 15.94 9.44 -2.87
CA SER A 31 14.84 8.49 -2.91
C SER A 31 13.53 9.05 -2.35
N MET A 32 13.52 10.28 -1.83
CA MET A 32 12.34 10.91 -1.21
C MET A 32 11.20 11.20 -2.19
N GLY A 33 11.48 11.18 -3.50
CA GLY A 33 10.45 11.33 -4.55
C GLY A 33 9.61 10.07 -4.79
N ARG A 34 9.95 8.93 -4.16
CA ARG A 34 9.20 7.68 -4.31
C ARG A 34 7.81 7.78 -3.67
N PRO A 35 6.79 7.13 -4.25
CA PRO A 35 5.42 7.11 -3.70
C PRO A 35 5.33 6.39 -2.34
N ASP A 36 6.35 5.61 -1.97
CA ASP A 36 6.48 4.87 -0.71
C ASP A 36 7.65 5.38 0.16
N ALA A 37 8.01 6.66 0.05
CA ALA A 37 9.11 7.26 0.81
C ALA A 37 8.90 7.19 2.34
N VAL A 38 7.64 7.19 2.79
CA VAL A 38 7.23 6.96 4.18
C VAL A 38 6.10 5.94 4.18
N VAL A 39 6.25 4.87 4.96
CA VAL A 39 5.25 3.81 5.13
C VAL A 39 4.98 3.62 6.62
N VAL A 40 3.71 3.62 6.99
CA VAL A 40 3.27 3.40 8.37
C VAL A 40 2.51 2.09 8.45
N TYR A 41 3.01 1.15 9.24
CA TYR A 41 2.34 -0.10 9.57
C TYR A 41 1.56 0.11 10.86
N VAL A 42 0.27 -0.21 10.84
CA VAL A 42 -0.63 -0.16 11.99
C VAL A 42 -1.46 -1.43 12.07
N ALA A 43 -1.75 -1.88 13.28
CA ALA A 43 -2.57 -3.08 13.48
C ALA A 43 -4.07 -2.85 13.19
N SER A 44 -4.52 -1.60 13.15
CA SER A 44 -5.94 -1.24 13.05
C SER A 44 -6.15 0.00 12.19
N THR A 45 -7.25 0.03 11.43
CA THR A 45 -7.69 1.19 10.64
C THR A 45 -8.13 2.36 11.52
N ALA A 46 -8.30 2.16 12.82
CA ALA A 46 -8.60 3.23 13.78
C ALA A 46 -7.50 4.32 13.83
N ALA A 47 -6.27 4.03 13.36
CA ALA A 47 -5.19 5.02 13.28
C ALA A 47 -5.25 5.93 12.04
N PHE A 48 -6.14 5.64 11.07
CA PHE A 48 -6.16 6.33 9.79
C PHE A 48 -6.43 7.83 9.90
N GLY A 49 -7.33 8.24 10.81
CA GLY A 49 -7.62 9.66 11.04
C GLY A 49 -6.39 10.45 11.49
N ASP A 50 -5.66 9.93 12.47
CA ASP A 50 -4.46 10.56 13.02
C ASP A 50 -3.35 10.67 11.97
N ILE A 51 -3.17 9.62 11.17
CA ILE A 51 -2.17 9.58 10.08
C ILE A 51 -2.52 10.62 9.01
N VAL A 52 -3.78 10.68 8.59
CA VAL A 52 -4.24 11.65 7.59
C VAL A 52 -4.06 13.08 8.09
N GLU A 53 -4.35 13.34 9.37
CA GLU A 53 -4.17 14.67 9.94
C GLU A 53 -2.69 15.08 10.02
N CYS A 54 -1.81 14.14 10.39
CA CYS A 54 -0.37 14.37 10.36
C CYS A 54 0.15 14.64 8.93
N ALA A 55 -0.44 14.02 7.91
CA ALA A 55 -0.03 14.17 6.51
C ALA A 55 -0.62 15.43 5.84
N ARG A 56 -1.76 15.93 6.32
CA ARG A 56 -2.52 17.04 5.70
C ARG A 56 -1.64 18.25 5.43
N GLY A 57 -1.54 18.65 4.16
CA GLY A 57 -0.75 19.80 3.71
C GLY A 57 0.78 19.65 3.85
N ARG A 58 1.26 18.45 4.21
CA ARG A 58 2.68 18.17 4.48
C ARG A 58 3.28 17.13 3.54
N VAL A 59 2.45 16.36 2.85
CA VAL A 59 2.85 15.42 1.80
C VAL A 59 2.52 15.96 0.42
N LEU A 60 3.24 15.47 -0.59
CA LEU A 60 2.88 15.74 -1.98
C LEU A 60 1.58 15.02 -2.32
N ASN A 61 0.72 15.67 -3.11
CA ASN A 61 -0.48 15.03 -3.63
C ASN A 61 -0.14 14.14 -4.83
N LEU A 62 0.61 13.07 -4.56
CA LEU A 62 0.93 12.02 -5.53
C LEU A 62 0.00 10.83 -5.32
N GLN A 63 -0.23 10.07 -6.38
CA GLN A 63 -0.85 8.77 -6.22
C GLN A 63 0.13 7.84 -5.47
N GLY A 64 -0.42 7.08 -4.53
CA GLY A 64 0.34 6.03 -3.84
C GLY A 64 0.77 4.90 -4.79
N PRO A 65 1.46 3.88 -4.28
CA PRO A 65 1.82 2.72 -5.07
C PRO A 65 0.60 2.11 -5.78
N PRO A 66 0.76 1.55 -7.00
CA PRO A 66 -0.35 0.91 -7.71
C PRO A 66 -1.09 -0.11 -6.83
N LEU A 67 -2.40 -0.23 -7.06
CA LEU A 67 -3.30 -1.17 -6.36
C LEU A 67 -3.51 -0.88 -4.87
N THR A 68 -3.06 0.26 -4.37
CA THR A 68 -3.47 0.79 -3.05
C THR A 68 -4.79 1.55 -3.16
N GLU A 69 -5.52 1.66 -2.05
CA GLU A 69 -6.70 2.54 -1.97
C GLU A 69 -6.30 3.92 -1.45
N ILE A 70 -6.87 4.97 -2.03
CA ILE A 70 -6.63 6.35 -1.60
C ILE A 70 -7.44 6.63 -0.34
N LEU A 71 -6.75 7.01 0.73
CA LEU A 71 -7.36 7.42 1.99
C LEU A 71 -7.56 8.95 2.05
N ALA A 72 -6.58 9.71 1.55
CA ALA A 72 -6.60 11.17 1.44
C ALA A 72 -5.58 11.63 0.38
N PRO A 73 -5.56 12.91 -0.05
CA PRO A 73 -4.52 13.42 -0.95
C PRO A 73 -3.10 13.14 -0.42
N GLY A 74 -2.31 12.39 -1.19
CA GLY A 74 -0.96 11.96 -0.81
C GLY A 74 -0.88 10.84 0.24
N VAL A 75 -2.01 10.23 0.61
CA VAL A 75 -2.08 9.10 1.56
C VAL A 75 -2.90 7.97 0.96
N SER A 76 -2.23 6.84 0.74
CA SER A 76 -2.86 5.59 0.31
C SER A 76 -2.58 4.46 1.29
N TRP A 77 -3.37 3.40 1.24
CA TRP A 77 -3.25 2.27 2.14
C TRP A 77 -3.48 0.93 1.43
N ALA A 78 -2.96 -0.12 2.05
CA ALA A 78 -3.25 -1.51 1.72
C ALA A 78 -3.11 -2.37 2.97
N GLN A 79 -3.78 -3.52 2.98
CA GLN A 79 -3.62 -4.52 4.01
C GLN A 79 -2.38 -5.36 3.75
N GLU A 80 -1.60 -5.58 4.80
CA GLU A 80 -0.47 -6.50 4.81
C GLU A 80 -0.92 -7.91 4.37
N PRO A 81 -0.29 -8.53 3.36
CA PRO A 81 -0.64 -9.86 2.88
C PRO A 81 -0.63 -10.97 3.94
N GLY A 82 0.25 -10.86 4.94
CA GLY A 82 0.34 -11.79 6.06
C GLY A 82 1.19 -13.05 5.81
N ASP A 83 1.82 -13.17 4.64
CA ASP A 83 2.74 -14.25 4.27
C ASP A 83 4.23 -13.85 4.37
N GLY A 84 4.52 -12.70 4.98
CA GLY A 84 5.87 -12.17 5.18
C GLY A 84 6.43 -11.40 3.97
N CYS A 85 5.74 -11.42 2.84
CA CYS A 85 6.05 -10.57 1.69
C CYS A 85 5.47 -9.16 1.88
N SER A 86 6.18 -8.14 1.41
CA SER A 86 5.61 -6.80 1.31
C SER A 86 4.42 -6.77 0.34
N PHE A 87 3.54 -5.78 0.50
CA PHE A 87 2.44 -5.55 -0.43
C PHE A 87 2.91 -5.46 -1.90
N GLY A 88 4.00 -4.73 -2.15
CA GLY A 88 4.57 -4.58 -3.49
C GLY A 88 5.06 -5.91 -4.07
N GLU A 89 5.81 -6.71 -3.30
CA GLU A 89 6.26 -8.04 -3.73
C GLU A 89 5.09 -8.97 -4.04
N SER A 90 4.06 -8.97 -3.19
CA SER A 90 2.85 -9.77 -3.37
C SER A 90 2.14 -9.44 -4.69
N ARG A 91 1.94 -8.15 -5.00
CA ARG A 91 1.28 -7.70 -6.24
C ARG A 91 2.16 -7.87 -7.48
N CYS A 92 3.46 -7.59 -7.39
CA CYS A 92 4.38 -7.80 -8.50
C CYS A 92 4.52 -9.27 -8.88
N SER A 93 4.53 -10.18 -7.90
CA SER A 93 4.59 -11.62 -8.17
C SER A 93 3.36 -12.11 -8.93
N LEU A 94 2.17 -11.64 -8.55
CA LEU A 94 0.94 -11.95 -9.27
C LEU A 94 0.94 -11.38 -10.68
N MET A 95 1.38 -10.13 -10.84
CA MET A 95 1.50 -9.49 -12.16
C MET A 95 2.47 -10.23 -13.08
N ALA A 96 3.57 -10.74 -12.54
CA ALA A 96 4.52 -11.54 -13.31
C ALA A 96 3.89 -12.83 -13.86
N VAL A 97 3.02 -13.50 -13.08
CA VAL A 97 2.27 -14.68 -13.54
C VAL A 97 1.29 -14.30 -14.66
N ILE A 98 0.55 -13.21 -14.48
CA ILE A 98 -0.39 -12.70 -15.50
C ILE A 98 0.34 -12.43 -16.82
N LEU A 99 1.44 -11.67 -16.77
CA LEU A 99 2.22 -11.29 -17.96
C LEU A 99 2.78 -12.51 -18.72
N GLN A 100 3.15 -13.59 -18.02
CA GLN A 100 3.58 -14.83 -18.66
C GLN A 100 2.45 -15.51 -19.44
N ARG A 101 1.19 -15.38 -18.99
CA ARG A 101 0.02 -15.97 -19.64
C ARG A 101 -0.58 -15.10 -20.74
N THR A 102 -0.33 -13.79 -20.72
CA THR A 102 -0.96 -12.79 -21.60
C THR A 102 0.03 -12.13 -22.56
N THR A 103 1.11 -12.82 -22.94
CA THR A 103 2.09 -12.25 -23.87
C THR A 103 1.47 -12.02 -25.25
N ASN A 104 1.55 -10.79 -25.77
CA ASN A 104 0.97 -10.35 -27.06
C ASN A 104 -0.56 -10.52 -27.18
N THR A 105 -1.29 -10.43 -26.08
CA THR A 105 -2.76 -10.41 -26.10
C THR A 105 -3.30 -8.98 -26.15
N ASP A 106 -4.59 -8.83 -26.47
CA ASP A 106 -5.29 -7.55 -26.29
C ASP A 106 -5.60 -7.26 -24.81
N ASP A 107 -6.04 -6.01 -24.56
CA ASP A 107 -6.37 -5.52 -23.22
C ASP A 107 -7.51 -6.29 -22.57
N GLU A 108 -8.51 -6.73 -23.34
CA GLU A 108 -9.67 -7.48 -22.82
C GLU A 108 -9.23 -8.85 -22.29
N THR A 109 -8.42 -9.56 -23.06
CA THR A 109 -7.82 -10.85 -22.68
C THR A 109 -6.89 -10.69 -21.48
N PHE A 110 -6.11 -9.60 -21.46
CA PHE A 110 -5.24 -9.27 -20.32
C PHE A 110 -6.06 -9.08 -19.04
N LEU A 111 -7.11 -8.24 -19.09
CA LEU A 111 -7.96 -7.95 -17.94
C LEU A 111 -8.73 -9.19 -17.47
N GLY A 112 -9.23 -10.02 -18.40
CA GLY A 112 -9.86 -11.30 -18.07
C GLY A 112 -8.91 -12.22 -17.31
N THR A 113 -7.70 -12.42 -17.83
CA THR A 113 -6.67 -13.25 -17.19
C THR A 113 -6.23 -12.67 -15.84
N ALA A 114 -6.07 -11.35 -15.74
CA ALA A 114 -5.73 -10.68 -14.49
C ALA A 114 -6.82 -10.92 -13.43
N SER A 115 -8.10 -10.77 -13.80
CA SER A 115 -9.22 -11.03 -12.90
C SER A 115 -9.21 -12.48 -12.38
N GLU A 116 -9.03 -13.45 -13.27
CA GLU A 116 -8.93 -14.88 -12.92
C GLU A 116 -7.77 -15.16 -11.96
N GLU A 117 -6.59 -14.61 -12.22
CA GLU A 117 -5.39 -14.81 -11.39
C GLU A 117 -5.53 -14.17 -10.01
N PHE A 118 -6.12 -12.98 -9.93
CA PHE A 118 -6.45 -12.35 -8.64
C PHE A 118 -7.39 -13.23 -7.82
N LEU A 119 -8.47 -13.72 -8.42
CA LEU A 119 -9.44 -14.59 -7.76
C LEU A 119 -8.81 -15.92 -7.33
N ALA A 120 -8.01 -16.54 -8.19
CA ALA A 120 -7.29 -17.78 -7.90
C ALA A 120 -6.29 -17.59 -6.74
N ALA A 121 -5.67 -16.41 -6.64
CA ALA A 121 -4.81 -16.03 -5.52
C ALA A 121 -5.58 -15.62 -4.26
N GLY A 122 -6.91 -15.72 -4.25
CA GLY A 122 -7.78 -15.35 -3.13
C GLY A 122 -7.94 -13.84 -2.91
N LEU A 123 -7.58 -13.02 -3.90
CA LEU A 123 -7.69 -11.57 -3.90
C LEU A 123 -8.91 -11.12 -4.70
N ASP A 124 -9.51 -10.01 -4.28
CA ASP A 124 -10.62 -9.38 -5.01
C ASP A 124 -10.04 -8.38 -6.03
N PRO A 125 -10.24 -8.57 -7.35
CA PRO A 125 -9.75 -7.63 -8.36
C PRO A 125 -10.33 -6.22 -8.20
N ALA A 126 -11.53 -6.10 -7.62
CA ALA A 126 -12.17 -4.81 -7.37
C ALA A 126 -11.69 -4.13 -6.06
N ALA A 127 -11.02 -4.88 -5.18
CA ALA A 127 -10.44 -4.37 -3.94
C ALA A 127 -9.01 -4.90 -3.74
N PRO A 128 -8.07 -4.59 -4.67
CA PRO A 128 -6.74 -5.21 -4.69
C PRO A 128 -5.84 -4.73 -3.54
N HIS A 129 -6.25 -3.69 -2.81
CA HIS A 129 -5.59 -3.19 -1.62
C HIS A 129 -5.87 -4.07 -0.38
N LEU A 130 -6.89 -4.94 -0.41
CA LEU A 130 -7.21 -5.84 0.69
C LEU A 130 -6.36 -7.12 0.63
N ARG A 131 -6.22 -7.78 1.78
CA ARG A 131 -5.56 -9.08 1.87
C ARG A 131 -6.49 -10.19 1.37
N ARG A 132 -5.91 -11.38 1.17
CA ARG A 132 -6.67 -12.57 0.77
C ARG A 132 -7.81 -12.85 1.76
N ARG A 133 -8.99 -13.22 1.27
CA ARG A 133 -10.04 -13.74 2.15
C ARG A 133 -9.53 -15.05 2.77
N ALA A 134 -9.65 -15.20 4.09
CA ALA A 134 -9.41 -16.50 4.71
C ALA A 134 -10.37 -17.51 4.06
N HIS A 135 -9.86 -18.65 3.62
CA HIS A 135 -10.73 -19.76 3.26
C HIS A 135 -11.47 -20.16 4.53
N GLY A 136 -12.79 -19.94 4.54
CA GLY A 136 -13.68 -20.43 5.58
C GLY A 136 -13.89 -21.93 5.48
#